data_AF-A0A1S1TF66-F1
#
_entry.id   AF-A0A1S1TF66-F1
#
_cell.length_a   1.000
_cell.length_b   1.000
_cell.length_c   1.000
_cell.angle_alpha   90.00
_cell.angle_beta   90.00
_cell.angle_gamma   90.00
#
_symmetry.space_group_name_H-M   'P 1'
#
loop_
_entity.id
_entity.type
_entity.pdbx_description
1 polymer ?
#
loop_
_entity_poly.entity_id
_entity_poly.type
_entity_poly.pdbx_seq_one_letter_code
_entity_poly.pdbx_strand_id
1 'polypeptide(L)'
;MYESPTSLICPALGIGWQTGNNLSEDCRLIQGARQWERNWNAVPKDLADPEFNLMSIRISSGDGELRPPAIDSVDELEFFDIVPIKLFSRVIPVGSTTTVFARDLHPGSVRCLDLGFEDVAFTVSGRTVTLDAPAALPVRVYARCVLTVFAKDWSLTSMDSSADVSWWIEMEEVGGLS
;
A
#
# COMPACT_ATOMS: atom_id res chain seq x y z
N MET A 1 3.18 -22.60 -12.79
CA MET A 1 2.77 -21.20 -12.63
C MET A 1 4.03 -20.47 -12.20
N TYR A 2 4.57 -19.58 -13.03
CA TYR A 2 5.80 -18.88 -12.69
C TYR A 2 5.47 -17.85 -11.61
N GLU A 3 6.05 -17.99 -10.43
CA GLU A 3 5.85 -17.08 -9.30
C GLU A 3 6.53 -15.74 -9.62
N SER A 4 5.82 -14.64 -9.44
CA SER A 4 6.42 -13.31 -9.53
C SER A 4 7.43 -13.14 -8.39
N PRO A 5 8.60 -12.53 -8.63
CA PRO A 5 9.61 -12.31 -7.60
C PRO A 5 9.17 -11.28 -6.54
N THR A 6 8.06 -10.57 -6.78
CA THR A 6 7.51 -9.56 -5.89
C THR A 6 6.14 -9.95 -5.38
N SER A 7 5.81 -9.44 -4.19
CA SER A 7 4.44 -9.50 -3.68
C SER A 7 3.56 -8.38 -4.24
N LEU A 8 4.12 -7.35 -4.86
CA LEU A 8 3.39 -6.25 -5.50
C LEU A 8 2.34 -6.77 -6.47
N ILE A 9 1.09 -6.29 -6.35
CA ILE A 9 0.03 -6.63 -7.31
C ILE A 9 -0.34 -5.34 -8.03
N CYS A 10 0.00 -5.25 -9.30
CA CYS A 10 -0.39 -4.15 -10.17
C CYS A 10 -0.63 -4.72 -11.58
N PRO A 11 -1.88 -5.08 -11.92
CA PRO A 11 -2.19 -5.66 -13.22
C PRO A 11 -1.83 -4.74 -14.39
N ALA A 12 -1.94 -3.42 -14.20
CA ALA A 12 -1.63 -2.41 -15.21
C ALA A 12 -0.15 -2.44 -15.64
N LEU A 13 0.78 -2.77 -14.73
CA LEU A 13 2.21 -2.87 -15.05
C LEU A 13 2.60 -4.20 -15.70
N GLY A 14 1.71 -5.21 -15.70
CA GLY A 14 1.99 -6.50 -16.33
C GLY A 14 3.20 -7.23 -15.74
N ILE A 15 3.44 -7.11 -14.43
CA ILE A 15 4.63 -7.66 -13.76
C ILE A 15 4.63 -9.19 -13.85
N GLY A 16 5.65 -9.73 -14.52
CA GLY A 16 5.89 -11.16 -14.68
C GLY A 16 7.07 -11.67 -13.84
N TRP A 17 7.56 -12.87 -14.17
CA TRP A 17 8.72 -13.46 -13.50
C TRP A 17 10.06 -12.80 -13.86
N GLN A 18 10.10 -12.02 -14.95
CA GLN A 18 11.29 -11.31 -15.45
C GLN A 18 11.38 -9.87 -14.93
N THR A 19 10.36 -9.44 -14.18
CA THR A 19 10.11 -8.05 -13.84
C THR A 19 9.78 -7.97 -12.35
N GLY A 20 10.22 -6.90 -11.69
CA GLY A 20 10.00 -6.73 -10.27
C GLY A 20 11.01 -7.46 -9.38
N ASN A 21 12.23 -7.64 -9.87
CA ASN A 21 13.33 -8.14 -9.05
C ASN A 21 13.82 -7.05 -8.09
N ASN A 22 13.94 -7.42 -6.82
CA ASN A 22 14.48 -6.56 -5.75
C ASN A 22 13.81 -5.16 -5.68
N LEU A 23 12.48 -5.10 -5.83
CA LEU A 23 11.75 -3.83 -5.81
C LEU A 23 11.93 -3.07 -4.49
N SER A 24 12.08 -1.75 -4.62
CA SER A 24 11.96 -0.81 -3.51
C SER A 24 10.64 -0.04 -3.63
N GLU A 25 10.00 0.19 -2.49
CA GLU A 25 8.76 0.96 -2.40
C GLU A 25 8.90 2.05 -1.33
N ASP A 26 8.63 3.29 -1.73
CA ASP A 26 8.43 4.41 -0.82
C ASP A 26 6.95 4.80 -0.85
N CYS A 27 6.30 4.77 0.31
CA CYS A 27 4.88 5.08 0.45
C CYS A 27 4.71 6.09 1.57
N ARG A 28 4.29 7.30 1.18
CA ARG A 28 4.19 8.50 2.01
C ARG A 28 2.86 9.19 1.77
N LEU A 29 2.51 10.14 2.63
CA LEU A 29 1.34 10.99 2.40
C LEU A 29 1.65 12.01 1.31
N ILE A 30 0.64 12.35 0.50
CA ILE A 30 0.74 13.44 -0.47
C ILE A 30 1.00 14.75 0.30
N GLN A 31 1.77 15.64 -0.31
CA GLN A 31 2.01 16.95 0.28
C GLN A 31 0.69 17.69 0.48
N GLY A 32 0.44 18.17 1.70
CA GLY A 32 -0.82 18.85 2.05
C GLY A 32 -1.94 17.92 2.51
N ALA A 33 -1.75 16.59 2.50
CA ALA A 33 -2.70 15.61 3.02
C ALA A 33 -2.95 15.73 4.56
N ARG A 34 -2.13 16.52 5.27
CA ARG A 34 -2.29 16.82 6.69
C ARG A 34 -2.06 18.28 6.97
N GLN A 35 -2.85 18.85 7.87
CA GLN A 35 -2.75 20.23 8.32
C GLN A 35 -2.70 20.25 9.84
N TRP A 36 -1.49 20.22 10.40
CA TRP A 36 -1.29 20.25 11.84
C TRP A 36 -1.41 21.66 12.38
N GLU A 37 -2.42 21.89 13.21
CA GLU A 37 -2.57 23.12 13.98
C GLU A 37 -2.67 22.84 15.47
N ARG A 38 -2.55 23.89 16.29
CA ARG A 38 -2.81 23.79 17.72
C ARG A 38 -4.19 24.36 18.01
N ASN A 39 -4.99 23.62 18.77
CA ASN A 39 -6.23 24.17 19.28
C ASN A 39 -5.96 25.24 20.36
N TRP A 40 -7.01 25.86 20.86
CA TRP A 40 -6.94 26.89 21.92
C TRP A 40 -6.28 26.41 23.22
N ASN A 41 -6.20 25.09 23.45
CA ASN A 41 -5.49 24.45 24.57
C ASN A 41 -4.04 24.05 24.23
N ALA A 42 -3.50 24.54 23.12
CA ALA A 42 -2.20 24.16 22.57
C ALA A 42 -2.05 22.67 22.23
N VAL A 43 -3.13 21.89 22.15
CA VAL A 43 -3.07 20.47 21.76
C VAL A 43 -2.96 20.38 20.23
N PRO A 44 -1.99 19.62 19.69
CA PRO A 44 -1.89 19.41 18.25
C PRO A 44 -3.12 18.67 17.73
N LYS A 45 -3.68 19.16 16.63
CA LYS A 45 -4.84 18.58 15.96
C LYS A 45 -4.62 18.66 14.45
N ASP A 46 -4.89 17.58 13.75
CA ASP A 46 -4.97 17.59 12.29
C ASP A 46 -6.32 18.18 11.88
N LEU A 47 -6.28 19.24 11.08
CA LEU A 47 -7.44 19.93 10.54
C LEU A 47 -7.68 19.59 9.07
N ALA A 48 -6.82 18.78 8.44
CA ALA A 48 -7.08 18.31 7.09
C ALA A 48 -8.35 17.45 7.07
N ASP A 49 -9.10 17.54 5.98
CA ASP A 49 -10.22 16.63 5.76
C ASP A 49 -9.67 15.19 5.69
N PRO A 50 -10.23 14.23 6.45
CA PRO A 50 -9.87 12.82 6.34
C PRO A 50 -9.92 12.29 4.90
N GLU A 51 -10.74 12.87 4.02
CA GLU A 51 -10.82 12.53 2.60
C GLU A 51 -9.52 12.86 1.82
N PHE A 52 -8.72 13.82 2.30
CA PHE A 52 -7.42 14.18 1.70
C PHE A 52 -6.24 13.40 2.27
N ASN A 53 -6.46 12.40 3.13
CA ASN A 53 -5.40 11.55 3.68
C ASN A 53 -4.91 10.50 2.65
N LEU A 54 -4.50 10.99 1.48
CA LEU A 54 -4.09 10.25 0.29
C LEU A 54 -2.58 10.00 0.27
N MET A 55 -2.17 8.95 -0.44
CA MET A 55 -0.79 8.46 -0.49
C MET A 55 -0.11 8.73 -1.83
N SER A 56 1.17 9.09 -1.76
CA SER A 56 2.12 9.06 -2.87
C SER A 56 2.93 7.78 -2.73
N ILE A 57 3.06 7.04 -3.82
CA ILE A 57 3.73 5.74 -3.88
C ILE A 57 4.77 5.82 -4.98
N ARG A 58 6.02 5.50 -4.65
CA ARG A 58 7.08 5.36 -5.62
C ARG A 58 7.61 3.94 -5.57
N ILE A 59 7.64 3.29 -6.73
CA ILE A 59 8.19 1.94 -6.91
C ILE A 59 9.37 2.05 -7.84
N SER A 60 10.49 1.46 -7.45
CA SER A 60 11.71 1.44 -8.26
C SER A 60 12.26 0.02 -8.36
N SER A 61 12.70 -0.37 -9.55
CA SER A 61 13.40 -1.63 -9.77
C SER A 61 14.71 -1.67 -9.02
N GLY A 62 15.06 -2.84 -8.49
CA GLY A 62 16.39 -3.07 -7.92
C GLY A 62 17.29 -3.84 -8.87
N ASP A 63 18.41 -4.29 -8.32
CA ASP A 63 19.38 -5.12 -9.03
C ASP A 63 18.75 -6.42 -9.54
N GLY A 64 19.13 -6.83 -10.76
CA GLY A 64 18.71 -8.08 -11.37
C GLY A 64 17.40 -8.01 -12.17
N GLU A 65 16.90 -6.82 -12.46
CA GLU A 65 15.77 -6.63 -13.37
C GLU A 65 16.12 -7.09 -14.79
N LEU A 66 15.35 -8.02 -15.35
CA LEU A 66 15.64 -8.61 -16.66
C LEU A 66 14.88 -7.91 -17.79
N ARG A 67 13.65 -7.47 -17.52
CA ARG A 67 12.76 -6.80 -18.46
C ARG A 67 11.91 -5.75 -17.76
N PRO A 68 11.67 -4.59 -18.38
CA PRO A 68 10.79 -3.60 -17.79
C PRO A 68 9.33 -4.06 -17.82
N PRO A 69 8.49 -3.55 -16.90
CA PRO A 69 7.04 -3.68 -16.98
C PRO A 69 6.48 -2.86 -18.15
N ALA A 70 5.18 -2.98 -18.39
CA ALA A 70 4.41 -2.14 -19.30
C ALA A 70 4.19 -0.72 -18.71
N ILE A 71 5.29 -0.04 -18.36
CA ILE A 71 5.29 1.26 -17.68
C ILE A 71 4.83 2.40 -18.58
N ASP A 72 5.00 2.25 -19.89
CA ASP A 72 4.48 3.16 -20.90
C ASP A 72 2.95 3.09 -21.02
N SER A 73 2.38 1.91 -20.78
CA SER A 73 0.94 1.67 -20.88
C SER A 73 0.14 2.32 -19.75
N VAL A 74 0.78 2.68 -18.63
CA VAL A 74 0.08 3.31 -17.50
C VAL A 74 -0.30 4.76 -17.77
N ASP A 75 0.39 5.45 -18.70
CA ASP A 75 0.04 6.82 -19.11
C ASP A 75 -1.27 6.87 -19.92
N GLU A 76 -1.64 5.75 -20.53
CA GLU A 76 -2.91 5.64 -21.27
C GLU A 76 -4.10 5.42 -20.33
N LEU A 77 -3.85 5.09 -19.06
CA LEU A 77 -4.87 4.83 -18.05
C LEU A 77 -5.15 6.09 -17.25
N GLU A 78 -6.43 6.43 -17.11
CA GLU A 78 -6.85 7.52 -16.22
C GLU A 78 -6.56 7.15 -14.76
N PHE A 79 -6.96 5.94 -14.36
CA PHE A 79 -6.74 5.37 -13.03
C PHE A 79 -6.53 3.85 -13.11
N PHE A 80 -5.82 3.28 -12.14
CA PHE A 80 -5.68 1.84 -11.98
C PHE A 80 -5.48 1.43 -10.52
N ASP A 81 -5.74 0.16 -10.24
CA ASP A 81 -5.58 -0.38 -8.89
C ASP A 81 -4.20 -1.00 -8.67
N ILE A 82 -3.69 -0.78 -7.46
CA ILE A 82 -2.43 -1.34 -6.98
C ILE A 82 -2.59 -1.86 -5.55
N VAL A 83 -1.91 -2.96 -5.24
CA VAL A 83 -1.73 -3.47 -3.89
C VAL A 83 -0.24 -3.32 -3.54
N PRO A 84 0.15 -2.26 -2.81
CA PRO A 84 1.54 -2.00 -2.45
C PRO A 84 2.16 -3.16 -1.66
N ILE A 85 3.48 -3.26 -1.68
CA ILE A 85 4.26 -4.23 -0.90
C ILE A 85 4.10 -3.95 0.59
N LYS A 86 4.01 -2.67 0.97
CA LYS A 86 3.88 -2.22 2.36
C LYS A 86 2.64 -2.76 3.04
N LEU A 87 2.84 -3.17 4.30
CA LEU A 87 1.77 -3.51 5.22
C LEU A 87 1.28 -2.27 5.96
N PHE A 88 -0.02 -2.04 5.90
CA PHE A 88 -0.71 -1.10 6.77
C PHE A 88 -1.02 -1.79 8.09
N SER A 89 -0.85 -1.05 9.19
CA SER A 89 -1.08 -1.58 10.52
C SER A 89 -2.12 -0.79 11.30
N ARG A 90 -2.89 -1.51 12.11
CA ARG A 90 -3.83 -0.98 13.09
C ARG A 90 -3.69 -1.75 14.39
N VAL A 91 -4.23 -1.18 15.47
CA VAL A 91 -4.28 -1.82 16.77
C VAL A 91 -5.74 -1.92 17.21
N ILE A 92 -6.15 -3.10 17.65
CA ILE A 92 -7.40 -3.31 18.40
C ILE A 92 -7.03 -3.22 19.88
N PRO A 93 -7.56 -2.21 20.61
CA PRO A 93 -7.25 -2.04 22.02
C PRO A 93 -7.94 -3.13 22.86
N VAL A 94 -7.43 -3.31 24.09
CA VAL A 94 -7.99 -4.26 25.06
C VAL A 94 -9.49 -4.00 25.26
N GLY A 95 -10.28 -5.08 25.30
CA GLY A 95 -11.73 -5.03 25.47
C GLY A 95 -12.52 -4.69 24.21
N SER A 96 -11.86 -4.34 23.10
CA SER A 96 -12.51 -4.13 21.80
C SER A 96 -12.38 -5.36 20.90
N THR A 97 -13.23 -5.42 19.88
CA THR A 97 -13.25 -6.52 18.90
C THR A 97 -12.95 -6.06 17.48
N THR A 98 -13.04 -4.76 17.17
CA THR A 98 -13.02 -4.28 15.78
C THR A 98 -12.00 -3.19 15.54
N THR A 99 -11.46 -3.16 14.33
CA THR A 99 -10.77 -1.98 13.77
C THR A 99 -11.17 -1.77 12.32
N VAL A 100 -11.06 -0.54 11.84
CA VAL A 100 -11.43 -0.13 10.49
C VAL A 100 -10.23 0.49 9.80
N PHE A 101 -9.91 -0.02 8.61
CA PHE A 101 -8.90 0.56 7.73
C PHE A 101 -9.49 1.70 6.91
N ALA A 102 -8.62 2.61 6.49
CA ALA A 102 -9.05 3.74 5.66
C ALA A 102 -9.33 3.33 4.21
N ARG A 103 -8.84 2.17 3.78
CA ARG A 103 -8.97 1.61 2.42
C ARG A 103 -9.44 0.18 2.48
N ASP A 104 -9.89 -0.33 1.34
CA ASP A 104 -10.29 -1.72 1.19
C ASP A 104 -9.11 -2.66 1.31
N LEU A 105 -9.35 -3.79 1.98
CA LEU A 105 -8.32 -4.76 2.30
C LEU A 105 -8.20 -5.76 1.15
N HIS A 106 -6.97 -6.03 0.73
CA HIS A 106 -6.72 -7.07 -0.25
C HIS A 106 -7.02 -8.45 0.37
N PRO A 107 -7.87 -9.29 -0.26
CA PRO A 107 -8.24 -10.59 0.27
C PRO A 107 -7.02 -11.46 0.57
N GLY A 108 -7.04 -12.15 1.72
CA GLY A 108 -5.94 -13.04 2.13
C GLY A 108 -4.66 -12.35 2.62
N SER A 109 -4.59 -11.00 2.62
CA SER A 109 -3.41 -10.27 3.10
C SER A 109 -3.42 -9.95 4.60
N VAL A 110 -4.58 -10.13 5.26
CA VAL A 110 -4.79 -9.71 6.65
C VAL A 110 -4.17 -10.71 7.62
N ARG A 111 -3.49 -10.21 8.66
CA ARG A 111 -3.04 -10.99 9.82
C ARG A 111 -3.33 -10.24 11.11
N CYS A 112 -3.86 -10.94 12.10
CA CYS A 112 -4.06 -10.43 13.46
C CYS A 112 -3.12 -11.15 14.41
N LEU A 113 -2.22 -10.40 15.05
CA LEU A 113 -1.21 -10.93 15.95
C LEU A 113 -1.35 -10.28 17.32
N ASP A 114 -1.23 -11.07 18.39
CA ASP A 114 -1.12 -10.52 19.74
C ASP A 114 0.28 -9.94 20.02
N LEU A 115 0.54 -9.55 21.27
CA LEU A 115 1.86 -9.05 21.66
C LEU A 115 2.96 -10.12 21.67
N GLY A 116 2.57 -11.40 21.75
CA GLY A 116 3.46 -12.57 21.63
C GLY A 116 3.73 -12.99 20.19
N PHE A 117 3.12 -12.31 19.20
CA PHE A 117 3.12 -12.69 17.77
C PHE A 117 2.37 -13.99 17.47
N GLU A 118 1.44 -14.38 18.34
CA GLU A 118 0.54 -15.51 18.11
C GLU A 118 -0.66 -15.07 17.25
N ASP A 119 -1.10 -15.96 16.36
CA ASP A 119 -2.26 -15.71 15.50
C ASP A 119 -3.55 -15.64 16.33
N VAL A 120 -4.32 -14.56 16.14
CA VAL A 120 -5.63 -14.36 16.76
C VAL A 120 -6.69 -14.60 15.70
N ALA A 121 -7.76 -15.34 16.01
CA ALA A 121 -8.85 -15.58 15.07
C ALA A 121 -9.65 -14.30 14.75
N PHE A 122 -9.98 -14.11 13.47
CA PHE A 122 -10.68 -12.92 12.98
C PHE A 122 -11.50 -13.20 11.72
N THR A 123 -12.40 -12.26 11.43
CA THR A 123 -13.15 -12.16 10.18
C THR A 123 -12.90 -10.79 9.53
N VAL A 124 -13.01 -10.74 8.21
CA VAL A 124 -12.81 -9.52 7.42
C VAL A 124 -14.06 -9.24 6.59
N SER A 125 -14.52 -7.99 6.62
CA SER A 125 -15.62 -7.51 5.79
C SER A 125 -15.29 -6.12 5.25
N GLY A 126 -14.92 -6.04 3.96
CA GLY A 126 -14.46 -4.82 3.32
C GLY A 126 -13.23 -4.24 4.04
N ARG A 127 -13.42 -3.10 4.71
CA ARG A 127 -12.38 -2.37 5.46
C ARG A 127 -12.25 -2.79 6.92
N THR A 128 -13.20 -3.58 7.40
CA THR A 128 -13.37 -3.87 8.83
C THR A 128 -12.81 -5.24 9.15
N VAL A 129 -11.98 -5.30 10.20
CA VAL A 129 -11.48 -6.53 10.79
C VAL A 129 -12.14 -6.70 12.15
N THR A 130 -12.72 -7.87 12.39
CA THR A 130 -13.45 -8.22 13.62
C THR A 130 -12.87 -9.48 14.22
N LEU A 131 -12.45 -9.42 15.48
CA LEU A 131 -12.03 -10.57 16.28
C LEU A 131 -13.25 -11.35 16.77
N ASP A 132 -13.07 -12.66 16.96
CA ASP A 132 -14.15 -13.54 17.44
C ASP A 132 -14.52 -13.27 18.91
N ALA A 133 -13.58 -12.71 19.69
CA ALA A 133 -13.78 -12.33 21.08
C ALA A 133 -13.06 -11.01 21.41
N PRO A 134 -13.48 -10.27 22.46
CA PRO A 134 -12.79 -9.07 22.89
C PRO A 134 -11.32 -9.31 23.19
N ALA A 135 -10.46 -8.40 22.72
CA ALA A 135 -9.02 -8.50 22.87
C ALA A 135 -8.61 -8.48 24.35
N ALA A 136 -7.97 -9.55 24.84
CA ALA A 136 -7.45 -9.61 26.22
C ALA A 136 -6.15 -8.79 26.38
N LEU A 137 -5.37 -8.71 25.31
CA LEU A 137 -4.18 -7.88 25.14
C LEU A 137 -4.32 -7.09 23.83
N PRO A 138 -3.58 -5.99 23.62
CA PRO A 138 -3.61 -5.26 22.35
C PRO A 138 -3.26 -6.18 21.18
N VAL A 139 -4.13 -6.22 20.17
CA VAL A 139 -3.92 -7.01 18.94
C VAL A 139 -3.47 -6.09 17.82
N ARG A 140 -2.37 -6.46 17.16
CA ARG A 140 -1.85 -5.78 15.97
C ARG A 140 -2.45 -6.41 14.73
N VAL A 141 -3.07 -5.61 13.90
CA VAL A 141 -3.64 -6.03 12.62
C VAL A 141 -2.77 -5.50 11.51
N TYR A 142 -2.25 -6.38 10.67
CA TYR A 142 -1.48 -6.05 9.47
C TYR A 142 -2.29 -6.44 8.25
N ALA A 143 -2.32 -5.59 7.23
CA ALA A 143 -3.01 -5.88 5.98
C ALA A 143 -2.38 -5.12 4.83
N ARG A 144 -2.55 -5.64 3.61
CA ARG A 144 -2.29 -4.88 2.38
C ARG A 144 -3.60 -4.26 1.92
N CYS A 145 -3.54 -3.00 1.54
CA CYS A 145 -4.71 -2.27 1.06
C CYS A 145 -4.69 -2.20 -0.46
N VAL A 146 -5.89 -2.19 -1.05
CA VAL A 146 -6.06 -1.81 -2.47
C VAL A 146 -6.11 -0.30 -2.53
N LEU A 147 -5.31 0.28 -3.43
CA LEU A 147 -5.26 1.72 -3.69
C LEU A 147 -5.59 1.95 -5.16
N THR A 148 -6.50 2.88 -5.43
CA THR A 148 -6.73 3.39 -6.78
C THR A 148 -5.84 4.60 -6.99
N VAL A 149 -5.02 4.57 -8.04
CA VAL A 149 -3.97 5.56 -8.28
C VAL A 149 -3.98 6.02 -9.73
N PHE A 150 -3.35 7.17 -10.00
CA PHE A 150 -2.90 7.55 -11.34
C PHE A 150 -1.37 7.60 -11.38
N ALA A 151 -0.81 7.39 -12.58
CA ALA A 151 0.62 7.56 -12.81
C ALA A 151 0.97 9.04 -12.90
N LYS A 152 1.91 9.50 -12.08
CA LYS A 152 2.33 10.90 -12.03
C LYS A 152 3.57 11.17 -12.86
N ASP A 153 4.56 10.29 -12.73
CA ASP A 153 5.82 10.36 -13.45
C ASP A 153 6.48 8.98 -13.46
N TRP A 154 7.32 8.72 -14.46
CA TRP A 154 8.07 7.47 -14.55
C TRP A 154 9.34 7.61 -15.36
N SER A 155 10.24 6.65 -15.20
CA SER A 155 11.46 6.55 -16.00
C SER A 155 11.77 5.11 -16.33
N LEU A 156 12.28 4.90 -17.53
CA LEU A 156 12.83 3.64 -18.00
C LEU A 156 14.21 3.88 -18.59
N THR A 157 15.20 3.17 -18.07
CA THR A 157 16.57 3.16 -18.55
C THR A 157 16.95 1.74 -18.94
N SER A 158 17.50 1.57 -20.14
CA SER A 158 18.02 0.30 -20.64
C SER A 158 19.44 0.48 -21.16
N MET A 159 20.38 -0.34 -20.68
CA MET A 159 21.74 -0.37 -21.19
C MET A 159 21.98 -1.64 -22.01
N ASP A 160 22.10 -1.47 -23.33
CA ASP A 160 22.24 -2.60 -24.26
C ASP A 160 23.52 -3.42 -24.01
N SER A 161 24.62 -2.76 -23.65
CA SER A 161 25.92 -3.41 -23.44
C SER A 161 25.98 -4.34 -22.22
N SER A 162 25.22 -4.03 -21.16
CA SER A 162 25.17 -4.83 -19.93
C SER A 162 23.86 -5.61 -19.78
N ALA A 163 22.91 -5.43 -20.71
CA ALA A 163 21.54 -5.92 -20.61
C ALA A 163 20.84 -5.51 -19.30
N ASP A 164 21.27 -4.39 -18.70
CA ASP A 164 20.68 -3.87 -17.48
C ASP A 164 19.44 -3.04 -17.79
N VAL A 165 18.40 -3.23 -16.99
CA VAL A 165 17.17 -2.46 -17.03
C VAL A 165 16.96 -1.82 -15.66
N SER A 166 16.63 -0.53 -15.64
CA SER A 166 16.19 0.16 -14.43
C SER A 166 14.97 0.99 -14.73
N TRP A 167 13.98 0.94 -13.85
CA TRP A 167 12.78 1.73 -13.98
C TRP A 167 12.27 2.19 -12.63
N TRP A 168 11.51 3.29 -12.63
CA TRP A 168 10.73 3.70 -11.49
C TRP A 168 9.45 4.38 -11.96
N ILE A 169 8.42 4.28 -11.13
CA ILE A 169 7.13 4.95 -11.33
C ILE A 169 6.72 5.63 -10.02
N GLU A 170 6.30 6.88 -10.11
CA GLU A 170 5.62 7.62 -9.05
C GLU A 170 4.14 7.68 -9.37
N MET A 171 3.33 7.33 -8.37
CA MET A 171 1.87 7.29 -8.44
C MET A 171 1.29 8.08 -7.28
N GLU A 172 0.10 8.62 -7.47
CA GLU A 172 -0.68 9.26 -6.42
C GLU A 172 -2.05 8.62 -6.32
N GLU A 173 -2.47 8.34 -5.09
CA GLU A 173 -3.79 7.83 -4.77
C GLU A 173 -4.86 8.87 -5.06
N VAL A 174 -5.96 8.38 -5.62
CA VAL A 174 -7.13 9.20 -5.94
C VAL A 174 -8.17 9.00 -4.85
N GLY A 175 -8.53 10.08 -4.17
CA GLY A 175 -9.62 10.09 -3.20
C GLY A 175 -10.99 10.07 -3.86
N GLY A 176 -12.00 9.54 -3.18
CA GLY A 176 -13.40 9.74 -3.54
C GLY A 176 -14.02 8.78 -4.56
N LEU A 177 -13.39 7.63 -4.84
CA LEU A 177 -13.97 6.58 -5.72
C LEU A 177 -14.55 5.37 -4.95
N SER A 178 -14.88 5.53 -3.67
CA SER A 178 -15.56 4.47 -2.88
C SER A 178 -16.89 4.89 -2.30
#